data_AF-A0A561W0T6-F1
#
_entry.id   AF-A0A561W0T6-F1
#
_cell.length_a   1.000
_cell.length_b   1.000
_cell.length_c   1.000
_cell.angle_alpha   90.00
_cell.angle_beta   90.00
_cell.angle_gamma   90.00
#
_symmetry.space_group_name_H-M   'P 1'
#
loop_
_entity.id
_entity.type
_entity.pdbx_description
1 polymer ?
#
loop_
_entity_poly.entity_id
_entity_poly.type
_entity_poly.pdbx_seq_one_letter_code
_entity_poly.pdbx_strand_id
1 'polypeptide(L)'
;MSADPDEALLRDLAWPLVREFSPAERDELFPLLSAAYFADPKAFARNGTVGGPLAFGLPELAVIVTPALLAAMSEVVRYVVTEAALKGVKATADGIRRLFGISRRPDSAPDEDEPLTLTAEQWNQIRRIVERVARQGGVPADQAELIADAVVGQGHRGSGPA
;
A
#
# COMPACT_ATOMS: atom_id res chain seq x y z
N MET A 1 -2.01 21.49 3.91
CA MET A 1 -0.79 20.67 4.00
C MET A 1 -1.15 19.29 3.48
N SER A 2 -0.64 18.88 2.32
CA SER A 2 -0.80 17.48 1.90
C SER A 2 0.07 16.65 2.83
N ALA A 3 -0.54 16.05 3.86
CA ALA A 3 0.17 15.08 4.69
C ALA A 3 0.39 13.86 3.81
N ASP A 4 1.60 13.74 3.26
CA ASP A 4 2.00 12.47 2.67
C ASP A 4 1.92 11.40 3.78
N PRO A 5 1.37 10.21 3.46
CA PRO A 5 1.19 9.18 4.46
C PRO A 5 2.50 8.81 5.12
N ASP A 6 2.44 8.52 6.43
CA ASP A 6 3.59 8.13 7.24
C ASP A 6 4.37 6.98 6.58
N GLU A 7 5.68 7.16 6.36
CA GLU A 7 6.48 6.17 5.64
C GLU A 7 6.55 4.81 6.36
N ALA A 8 6.54 4.80 7.70
CA ALA A 8 6.57 3.56 8.48
C ALA A 8 5.25 2.81 8.32
N LEU A 9 4.12 3.51 8.30
CA LEU A 9 2.82 2.92 7.96
C LEU A 9 2.83 2.30 6.55
N LEU A 10 3.35 3.02 5.56
CA LEU A 10 3.40 2.53 4.19
C LEU A 10 4.30 1.30 4.02
N ARG A 11 5.46 1.30 4.68
CA ARG A 11 6.34 0.12 4.72
C ARG A 11 5.66 -1.07 5.39
N ASP A 12 4.96 -0.84 6.50
CA ASP A 12 4.20 -1.88 7.19
C ASP A 12 3.14 -2.50 6.26
N LEU A 13 2.38 -1.65 5.55
CA LEU A 13 1.34 -2.08 4.63
C LEU A 13 1.88 -2.83 3.39
N ALA A 14 2.99 -2.37 2.83
CA ALA A 14 3.58 -2.94 1.62
C ALA A 14 4.38 -4.22 1.89
N TRP A 15 5.04 -4.33 3.04
CA TRP A 15 5.91 -5.45 3.40
C TRP A 15 5.29 -6.85 3.18
N PRO A 16 4.10 -7.17 3.73
CA PRO A 16 3.51 -8.50 3.54
C PRO A 16 3.23 -8.81 2.06
N LEU A 17 2.87 -7.80 1.27
CA LEU A 17 2.58 -7.95 -0.16
C LEU A 17 3.87 -8.14 -0.97
N VAL A 18 4.95 -7.42 -0.66
CA VAL A 18 6.26 -7.64 -1.31
C VAL A 18 6.75 -9.06 -1.05
N ARG A 19 6.59 -9.58 0.16
CA ARG A 19 6.96 -10.96 0.51
C ARG A 19 6.21 -12.00 -0.34
N GLU A 20 4.99 -11.69 -0.75
CA GLU A 20 4.13 -12.57 -1.54
C GLU A 20 4.40 -12.45 -3.04
N PHE A 21 4.45 -11.22 -3.56
CA PHE A 21 4.48 -10.95 -5.00
C PHE A 21 5.88 -10.73 -5.60
N SER A 22 6.87 -10.36 -4.77
CA SER A 22 8.26 -10.23 -5.22
C SER A 22 9.24 -10.73 -4.15
N PRO A 23 9.34 -12.07 -3.95
CA PRO A 23 10.27 -12.65 -2.98
C PRO A 23 11.73 -12.24 -3.20
N ALA A 24 12.12 -11.97 -4.45
CA ALA A 24 13.44 -11.48 -4.81
C ALA A 24 13.73 -10.08 -4.26
N GLU A 25 12.68 -9.24 -4.07
CA GLU A 25 12.83 -7.90 -3.51
C GLU A 25 12.86 -7.90 -1.98
N ARG A 26 12.44 -8.98 -1.33
CA ARG A 26 12.10 -8.99 0.10
C ARG A 26 13.22 -8.51 1.03
N ASP A 27 14.38 -9.14 1.04
CA ASP A 27 15.29 -8.95 2.19
C ASP A 27 16.20 -7.73 2.00
N GLU A 28 17.04 -7.72 0.98
CA GLU A 28 18.03 -6.64 0.78
C GLU A 28 17.48 -5.47 -0.06
N LEU A 29 16.62 -5.77 -1.03
CA LEU A 29 16.13 -4.75 -1.96
C LEU A 29 14.99 -3.92 -1.39
N PHE A 30 14.10 -4.47 -0.57
CA PHE A 30 12.93 -3.76 -0.07
C PHE A 30 13.32 -2.50 0.73
N PRO A 31 14.29 -2.53 1.67
CA PRO A 31 14.74 -1.31 2.34
C PRO A 31 15.29 -0.26 1.38
N LEU A 32 16.09 -0.69 0.39
CA LEU A 32 16.71 0.18 -0.62
C LEU A 32 15.66 0.81 -1.54
N LEU A 33 14.78 0.00 -2.11
CA LEU A 33 13.72 0.41 -3.03
C LEU A 33 12.68 1.30 -2.32
N SER A 34 12.36 0.98 -1.07
CA SER A 34 11.51 1.84 -0.25
C SER A 34 12.15 3.20 -0.01
N ALA A 35 13.42 3.24 0.40
CA ALA A 35 14.14 4.50 0.60
C ALA A 35 14.23 5.33 -0.69
N ALA A 36 14.50 4.68 -1.83
CA ALA A 36 14.53 5.34 -3.14
C ALA A 36 13.15 5.91 -3.53
N TYR A 37 12.07 5.17 -3.29
CA TYR A 37 10.71 5.67 -3.52
C TYR A 37 10.40 6.89 -2.66
N PHE A 38 10.69 6.86 -1.35
CA PHE A 38 10.40 7.97 -0.46
C PHE A 38 11.26 9.21 -0.72
N ALA A 39 12.47 9.05 -1.26
CA ALA A 39 13.31 10.17 -1.67
C ALA A 39 12.71 10.99 -2.83
N ASP A 40 12.02 10.34 -3.79
CA ASP A 40 11.27 11.02 -4.85
C ASP A 40 10.06 10.19 -5.34
N PRO A 41 8.90 10.28 -4.66
CA PRO A 41 7.70 9.54 -5.07
C PRO A 41 7.19 9.97 -6.46
N LYS A 42 7.51 11.19 -6.90
CA LYS A 42 7.06 11.74 -8.19
C LYS A 42 7.87 11.21 -9.35
N ALA A 43 9.14 10.84 -9.14
CA ALA A 43 9.91 10.11 -10.14
C ALA A 43 9.20 8.83 -10.58
N PHE A 44 8.49 8.16 -9.68
CA PHE A 44 7.71 6.97 -10.02
C PHE A 44 6.50 7.30 -10.91
N ALA A 45 5.72 8.33 -10.58
CA ALA A 45 4.58 8.76 -11.37
C ALA A 45 4.96 9.26 -12.78
N ARG A 46 6.17 9.82 -12.93
CA ARG A 46 6.71 10.30 -14.22
C ARG A 46 7.20 9.17 -15.13
N ASN A 47 7.60 8.03 -14.55
CA ASN A 47 8.24 6.92 -15.25
C ASN A 47 7.27 5.81 -15.65
N GLY A 48 5.94 6.05 -15.61
CA GLY A 48 4.89 5.09 -15.99
C GLY A 48 4.86 4.68 -17.47
N THR A 49 5.88 5.04 -18.25
CA THR A 49 6.21 4.42 -19.52
C THR A 49 7.24 3.33 -19.29
N VAL A 50 6.92 2.10 -19.68
CA VAL A 50 7.86 0.97 -19.82
C VAL A 50 9.25 1.49 -20.22
N GLY A 51 10.25 1.33 -19.35
CA GLY A 51 11.66 1.72 -19.63
C GLY A 51 12.15 3.06 -19.04
N GLY A 52 11.59 3.56 -17.92
CA GLY A 52 12.07 4.78 -17.27
C GLY A 52 13.48 4.68 -16.64
N PRO A 53 14.14 5.82 -16.30
CA PRO A 53 15.57 5.90 -15.93
C PRO A 53 16.03 5.10 -14.70
N LEU A 54 15.09 4.52 -13.93
CA LEU A 54 15.39 3.58 -12.85
C LEU A 54 15.64 2.14 -13.35
N ALA A 55 15.46 1.89 -14.65
CA ALA A 55 15.77 0.63 -15.33
C ALA A 55 17.26 0.50 -15.71
N PHE A 56 18.10 1.52 -15.48
CA PHE A 56 19.52 1.44 -15.79
C PHE A 56 20.26 0.55 -14.78
N GLY A 57 20.42 -0.73 -15.14
CA GLY A 57 21.32 -1.69 -14.47
C GLY A 57 20.66 -2.98 -13.97
N LEU A 58 19.32 -3.08 -14.04
CA LEU A 58 18.61 -4.33 -13.84
C LEU A 58 18.29 -4.93 -15.22
N PRO A 59 18.35 -6.26 -15.41
CA PRO A 59 17.97 -6.87 -16.67
C PRO A 59 16.57 -6.37 -17.06
N GLU A 60 16.39 -6.03 -18.34
CA GLU A 60 15.26 -5.32 -18.97
C GLU A 60 13.85 -5.94 -18.75
N LEU A 61 13.75 -6.94 -17.87
CA LEU A 61 12.60 -7.81 -17.63
C LEU A 61 12.14 -7.86 -16.16
N ALA A 62 12.84 -7.22 -15.21
CA ALA A 62 12.44 -7.24 -13.80
C ALA A 62 11.55 -6.04 -13.45
N VAL A 63 10.23 -6.26 -13.43
CA VAL A 63 9.26 -5.32 -12.86
C VAL A 63 9.55 -5.20 -11.36
N ILE A 64 9.92 -4.00 -10.91
CA ILE A 64 10.14 -3.74 -9.49
C ILE A 64 8.78 -3.45 -8.83
N VAL A 65 8.31 -4.36 -8.00
CA VAL A 65 6.96 -4.33 -7.41
C VAL A 65 6.90 -3.39 -6.21
N THR A 66 7.98 -3.26 -5.44
CA THR A 66 8.04 -2.41 -4.23
C THR A 66 7.57 -0.96 -4.45
N PRO A 67 8.13 -0.18 -5.40
CA PRO A 67 7.70 1.21 -5.59
C PRO A 67 6.24 1.30 -6.09
N ALA A 68 5.77 0.32 -6.88
CA ALA A 68 4.38 0.26 -7.32
C ALA A 68 3.43 0.02 -6.13
N LEU A 69 3.77 -0.91 -5.23
CA LEU A 69 3.02 -1.17 -4.00
C LEU A 69 3.02 0.02 -3.05
N LEU A 70 4.16 0.70 -2.87
CA LEU A 70 4.24 1.88 -2.01
C LEU A 70 3.40 3.04 -2.56
N ALA A 71 3.40 3.24 -3.88
CA ALA A 71 2.52 4.19 -4.54
C ALA A 71 1.03 3.83 -4.34
N ALA A 72 0.66 2.56 -4.54
CA ALA A 72 -0.70 2.08 -4.35
C ALA A 72 -1.15 2.27 -2.90
N MET A 73 -0.33 1.88 -1.92
CA MET A 73 -0.63 2.05 -0.50
C MET A 73 -0.72 3.53 -0.11
N SER A 74 0.08 4.39 -0.72
CA SER A 74 0.00 5.84 -0.50
C SER A 74 -1.37 6.39 -0.91
N GLU A 75 -1.89 5.98 -2.07
CA GLU A 75 -3.23 6.39 -2.51
C GLU A 75 -4.34 5.75 -1.68
N VAL A 76 -4.21 4.47 -1.31
CA VAL A 76 -5.15 3.79 -0.43
C VAL A 76 -5.25 4.48 0.94
N VAL A 77 -4.12 4.82 1.56
CA VAL A 77 -4.14 5.53 2.85
C VAL A 77 -4.80 6.90 2.72
N ARG A 78 -4.50 7.67 1.66
CA ARG A 78 -5.17 8.95 1.40
C ARG A 78 -6.68 8.78 1.25
N TYR A 79 -7.11 7.76 0.50
CA TYR A 79 -8.52 7.43 0.33
C TYR A 79 -9.18 7.11 1.68
N VAL A 80 -8.58 6.22 2.46
CA VAL A 80 -9.09 5.82 3.78
C VAL A 80 -9.18 7.02 4.74
N VAL A 81 -8.16 7.89 4.78
CA VAL A 81 -8.17 9.12 5.58
C VAL A 81 -9.30 10.06 5.15
N THR A 82 -9.54 10.18 3.85
CA THR A 82 -10.62 11.02 3.30
C THR A 82 -12.00 10.47 3.71
N GLU A 83 -12.21 9.16 3.57
CA GLU A 83 -13.46 8.50 3.96
C GLU A 83 -13.71 8.58 5.47
N ALA A 84 -12.66 8.45 6.29
CA ALA A 84 -12.76 8.60 7.74
C ALA A 84 -13.18 10.03 8.12
N ALA A 85 -12.55 11.04 7.50
CA ALA A 85 -12.90 12.44 7.73
C ALA A 85 -14.36 12.75 7.36
N LEU A 86 -14.88 12.18 6.26
CA LEU A 86 -16.28 12.31 5.86
C LEU A 86 -17.26 11.68 6.86
N LYS A 87 -16.83 10.62 7.56
CA LYS A 87 -17.61 9.96 8.63
C LYS A 87 -17.42 10.63 10.01
N GLY A 88 -16.55 11.64 10.13
CA GLY A 88 -16.20 12.23 11.42
C GLY A 88 -15.30 11.35 12.29
N VAL A 89 -14.69 10.31 11.72
CA VAL A 89 -13.81 9.36 12.40
C VAL A 89 -12.35 9.76 12.20
N LYS A 90 -11.54 9.66 13.25
CA LYS A 90 -10.11 9.93 13.18
C LYS A 90 -9.36 8.73 12.61
N ALA A 91 -8.77 8.86 11.42
CA ALA A 91 -7.87 7.86 10.86
C ALA A 91 -6.47 7.99 11.49
N THR A 92 -6.15 7.13 12.45
CA THR A 92 -4.79 6.99 13.01
C THR A 92 -3.98 5.94 12.25
N ALA A 93 -2.65 6.03 12.31
CA ALA A 93 -1.79 5.02 11.68
C ALA A 93 -2.08 3.61 12.24
N ASP A 94 -2.35 3.49 13.54
CA ASP A 94 -2.67 2.21 14.17
C ASP A 94 -4.07 1.70 13.81
N GLY A 95 -5.06 2.60 13.68
CA GLY A 95 -6.38 2.26 13.15
C GLY A 95 -6.30 1.72 11.72
N ILE A 96 -5.47 2.34 10.87
CA ILE A 96 -5.22 1.86 9.51
C ILE A 96 -4.49 0.52 9.53
N ARG A 97 -3.45 0.36 10.35
CA ARG A 97 -2.78 -0.93 10.52
C ARG A 97 -3.75 -2.04 10.92
N ARG A 98 -4.62 -1.79 11.90
CA ARG A 98 -5.67 -2.72 12.34
C ARG A 98 -6.67 -3.03 11.24
N LEU A 99 -7.14 -2.02 10.51
CA LEU A 99 -8.01 -2.19 9.33
C LEU A 99 -7.41 -3.17 8.32
N PHE A 100 -6.08 -3.14 8.14
CA PHE A 100 -5.34 -4.04 7.27
C PHE A 100 -4.69 -5.24 7.99
N GLY A 101 -5.13 -5.59 9.20
CA GLY A 101 -4.67 -6.78 9.91
C GLY A 101 -3.20 -6.78 10.33
N ILE A 102 -2.56 -5.61 10.37
CA ILE A 102 -1.15 -5.43 10.76
C ILE A 102 -1.06 -5.05 12.23
N SER A 103 -1.36 -5.97 13.14
CA SER A 103 -1.20 -5.69 14.58
C SER A 103 0.25 -5.88 15.01
N ARG A 104 0.91 -4.79 15.44
CA ARG A 104 2.13 -4.86 16.27
C ARG A 104 1.69 -4.92 17.74
N ARG A 105 1.75 -6.13 18.32
CA ARG A 105 1.46 -6.49 19.73
C ARG A 105 -0.01 -6.40 20.20
N PRO A 106 -0.43 -7.30 21.11
CA PRO A 106 -1.74 -7.26 21.78
C PRO A 106 -1.81 -6.30 22.99
N ASP A 107 -0.71 -5.63 23.35
CA ASP A 107 -0.59 -4.83 24.60
C ASP A 107 -0.93 -3.33 24.46
N SER A 108 -1.31 -2.87 23.27
CA SER A 108 -1.83 -1.51 23.14
C SER A 108 -3.25 -1.50 23.70
N ALA A 109 -3.47 -0.71 24.74
CA ALA A 109 -4.79 -0.50 25.33
C ALA A 109 -5.85 -0.28 24.23
N PRO A 110 -7.08 -0.82 24.40
CA PRO A 110 -8.14 -0.55 23.45
C PRO A 110 -8.36 0.95 23.40
N ASP A 111 -8.01 1.58 22.28
CA ASP A 111 -8.42 2.94 21.99
C ASP A 111 -9.95 2.99 22.11
N GLU A 112 -10.46 3.93 22.90
CA GLU A 112 -11.90 4.19 23.04
C GLU A 112 -12.52 4.77 21.75
N ASP A 113 -11.70 4.97 20.71
CA ASP A 113 -12.11 5.48 19.41
C ASP A 113 -12.91 4.43 18.62
N GLU A 114 -13.95 4.89 17.94
CA GLU A 114 -14.80 4.06 17.08
C GLU A 114 -13.95 3.36 15.99
N PRO A 115 -14.12 2.03 15.80
CA PRO A 115 -13.29 1.28 14.87
C PRO A 115 -13.48 1.80 13.44
N LEU A 116 -12.35 2.07 12.78
CA LEU A 116 -12.35 2.44 11.37
C LEU A 116 -12.85 1.26 10.54
N THR A 117 -14.04 1.40 9.98
CA THR A 117 -14.68 0.37 9.14
C THR A 117 -14.97 0.91 7.74
N LEU A 118 -14.82 0.04 6.74
CA LEU A 118 -15.10 0.34 5.35
C LEU A 118 -16.28 -0.49 4.84
N THR A 119 -17.11 0.13 4.00
CA THR A 119 -18.22 -0.55 3.31
C THR A 119 -17.68 -1.39 2.15
N ALA A 120 -18.52 -2.29 1.62
CA ALA A 120 -18.17 -3.09 0.44
C ALA A 120 -17.78 -2.20 -0.76
N GLU A 121 -18.47 -1.07 -0.98
CA GLU A 121 -18.13 -0.15 -2.06
C GLU A 121 -16.79 0.56 -1.83
N GLN A 122 -16.46 0.89 -0.58
CA GLN A 122 -15.17 1.47 -0.24
C GLN A 122 -14.02 0.46 -0.47
N TRP A 123 -14.24 -0.83 -0.18
CA TRP A 123 -13.29 -1.89 -0.53
C TRP A 123 -13.13 -2.09 -2.04
N ASN A 124 -14.24 -2.05 -2.80
CA ASN A 124 -14.19 -2.07 -4.27
C ASN A 124 -13.40 -0.88 -4.81
N GLN A 125 -13.55 0.29 -4.20
CA GLN A 125 -12.78 1.47 -4.57
C GLN A 125 -11.29 1.31 -4.28
N ILE A 126 -10.92 0.73 -3.12
CA ILE A 126 -9.53 0.37 -2.81
C ILE A 126 -8.96 -0.58 -3.86
N ARG A 127 -9.70 -1.63 -4.24
CA ARG A 127 -9.29 -2.56 -5.31
C ARG A 127 -8.97 -1.80 -6.61
N ARG A 128 -9.89 -0.92 -7.05
CA ARG A 128 -9.71 -0.11 -8.27
C ARG A 128 -8.49 0.82 -8.19
N ILE A 129 -8.24 1.43 -7.03
CA ILE A 129 -7.07 2.28 -6.81
C ILE A 129 -5.78 1.47 -6.97
N VAL A 130 -5.69 0.32 -6.29
CA VAL A 130 -4.48 -0.51 -6.32
C VAL A 130 -4.20 -1.03 -7.72
N GLU A 131 -5.20 -1.57 -8.41
CA GLU A 131 -5.05 -2.09 -9.78
C GLU A 131 -4.55 -0.99 -10.73
N ARG A 132 -5.18 0.19 -10.69
CA ARG A 132 -4.78 1.33 -11.52
C ARG A 132 -3.33 1.76 -11.23
N VAL A 133 -2.97 1.94 -9.97
CA VAL A 133 -1.65 2.45 -9.58
C VAL A 133 -0.55 1.42 -9.88
N ALA A 134 -0.80 0.14 -9.63
CA ALA A 134 0.13 -0.93 -9.96
C ALA A 134 0.41 -0.97 -11.47
N ARG A 135 -0.63 -0.87 -12.30
CA ARG A 135 -0.49 -0.82 -13.77
C ARG A 135 0.26 0.43 -14.25
N GLN A 136 -0.04 1.59 -13.66
CA GLN A 136 0.72 2.82 -13.93
C GLN A 136 2.19 2.68 -13.56
N GLY A 137 2.49 1.85 -12.55
CA GLY A 137 3.82 1.48 -12.13
C GLY A 137 4.53 0.43 -13.00
N GLY A 138 3.92 -0.01 -14.10
CA GLY A 138 4.49 -1.02 -14.99
C GLY A 138 4.25 -2.47 -14.57
N VAL A 139 3.42 -2.72 -13.55
CA VAL A 139 3.01 -4.08 -13.18
C VAL A 139 2.08 -4.66 -14.26
N PRO A 140 2.33 -5.90 -14.74
CA PRO A 140 1.43 -6.59 -15.67
C PRO A 140 0.00 -6.65 -15.16
N ALA A 141 -0.99 -6.63 -16.06
CA ALA A 141 -2.40 -6.49 -15.69
C ALA A 141 -2.90 -7.65 -14.79
N ASP A 142 -2.53 -8.87 -15.12
CA ASP A 142 -2.82 -10.08 -14.35
C ASP A 142 -2.22 -10.01 -12.93
N GLN A 143 -0.96 -9.57 -12.82
CA GLN A 143 -0.30 -9.41 -11.53
C GLN A 143 -0.89 -8.23 -10.72
N ALA A 144 -1.29 -7.14 -11.38
CA ALA A 144 -1.92 -5.99 -10.74
C ALA A 144 -3.30 -6.32 -10.15
N GLU A 145 -4.09 -7.16 -10.85
CA GLU A 145 -5.36 -7.68 -10.33
C GLU A 145 -5.14 -8.53 -9.07
N LEU A 146 -4.17 -9.45 -9.08
CA LEU A 146 -3.84 -10.28 -7.93
C LEU A 146 -3.37 -9.44 -6.73
N ILE A 147 -2.55 -8.42 -6.96
CA ILE A 147 -2.11 -7.48 -5.91
C ILE A 147 -3.31 -6.73 -5.32
N ALA A 148 -4.24 -6.27 -6.16
CA ALA A 148 -5.44 -5.57 -5.70
C ALA A 148 -6.33 -6.47 -4.84
N ASP A 149 -6.53 -7.72 -5.24
CA ASP A 149 -7.29 -8.69 -4.46
C ASP A 149 -6.61 -9.03 -3.13
N ALA A 150 -5.27 -9.15 -3.11
CA ALA A 150 -4.51 -9.38 -1.89
C ALA A 150 -4.60 -8.21 -0.89
N VAL A 151 -4.56 -6.96 -1.37
CA VAL A 151 -4.77 -5.78 -0.52
C VAL A 151 -6.15 -5.80 0.13
N VAL A 152 -7.20 -6.10 -0.63
CA VAL A 152 -8.56 -6.21 -0.08
C VAL A 152 -8.65 -7.37 0.90
N GLY A 153 -8.04 -8.52 0.58
CA GLY A 153 -7.99 -9.69 1.46
C GLY A 153 -7.28 -9.42 2.79
N GLN A 154 -6.18 -8.65 2.76
CA GLN A 154 -5.49 -8.18 3.96
C GLN A 154 -6.42 -7.33 4.86
N GLY A 155 -7.26 -6.48 4.26
CA GLY A 155 -8.30 -5.73 4.95
C GLY A 155 -9.38 -6.57 5.62
N HIS A 156 -9.86 -7.61 4.93
CA HIS A 156 -10.90 -8.51 5.45
C HIS A 156 -10.40 -9.34 6.64
N ARG A 157 -9.11 -9.69 6.68
CA ARG A 157 -8.50 -10.36 7.84
C ARG A 157 -8.41 -9.44 9.06
N GLY A 158 -8.20 -8.15 8.86
CA GLY A 158 -8.16 -7.14 9.93
C GLY A 158 -9.52 -6.74 10.49
N SER A 159 -10.60 -6.93 9.71
CA SER A 159 -11.97 -6.58 10.08
C SER A 159 -12.78 -7.74 10.70
N GLY A 160 -12.16 -8.91 10.89
CA GLY A 160 -12.80 -10.06 11.54
C GLY A 160 -13.01 -9.82 13.05
N PRO A 161 -13.99 -10.47 13.69
CA PRO A 161 -14.17 -10.37 15.13
C PRO A 161 -12.92 -10.91 15.84
N ALA A 162 -12.37 -10.09 16.74
CA ALA A 162 -11.31 -10.49 17.67
C ALA A 162 -11.83 -11.53 18.69
#